data_AF-A0A9R0V359-F1
#
_entry.id   AF-A0A9R0V359-F1
#
_cell.length_a   1.000
_cell.length_b   1.000
_cell.length_c   1.000
_cell.angle_alpha   90.00
_cell.angle_beta   90.00
_cell.angle_gamma   90.00
#
_symmetry.space_group_name_H-M   'P 1'
#
loop_
_entity.id
_entity.type
_entity.pdbx_description
1 polymer ?
#
loop_
_entity_poly.entity_id
_entity_poly.type
_entity_poly.pdbx_seq_one_letter_code
_entity_poly.pdbx_strand_id
1 'polypeptide(L)'
;MDNLVEWWTTQTGEEDGEFLIPNLHNLELKDCPKLKFLPYPPRSMFWILDNSNEALAGPRLGFWELSSSTLPCRMGIKNCIFRSSEWCILQQFPALEEFSLTSCRGLRALPEAISCFTSLKKLSLMSLEDLEMLPDWLGYLPSLQVLGIKDCRNLRILPASMGNLTALRVLMLLECEGLYRLPEWLGQFSSLRELHIRDCLDITFLPESIRNLTALEELYISGCSSLVHRSRREDACKVSHTRKVILEPEEEPNEEGQEEFTDVGLRL
;
A
#
# COMPACT_ATOMS: atom_id res chain seq x y z
N MET A 1 -14.38 23.94 3.95
CA MET A 1 -14.24 24.75 5.19
C MET A 1 -12.89 25.46 5.07
N ASP A 2 -12.84 26.56 4.34
CA ASP A 2 -11.55 27.08 3.84
C ASP A 2 -10.73 27.84 4.91
N ASN A 3 -11.31 27.98 6.10
CA ASN A 3 -10.76 28.71 7.24
C ASN A 3 -10.42 27.82 8.44
N LEU A 4 -10.67 26.51 8.40
CA LEU A 4 -10.34 25.64 9.53
C LEU A 4 -8.86 25.29 9.47
N VAL A 5 -8.06 26.04 10.23
CA VAL A 5 -6.60 25.84 10.33
C VAL A 5 -6.25 24.88 11.46
N GLU A 6 -7.04 24.89 12.53
CA GLU A 6 -6.81 24.07 13.71
C GLU A 6 -8.10 23.38 14.12
N TRP A 7 -8.01 22.10 14.45
CA TRP A 7 -9.07 21.36 15.10
C TRP A 7 -8.58 20.83 16.43
N TRP A 8 -9.13 21.41 17.50
CA TRP A 8 -8.98 20.93 18.86
C TRP A 8 -9.75 19.63 19.01
N THR A 9 -9.08 18.51 19.32
CA THR A 9 -9.68 17.17 19.33
C THR A 9 -10.15 16.74 20.72
N THR A 10 -9.74 17.45 21.78
CA THR A 10 -10.12 17.19 23.17
C THR A 10 -11.04 18.28 23.73
N GLN A 11 -11.92 17.92 24.67
CA GLN A 11 -12.88 18.85 25.30
C GLN A 11 -12.20 20.00 26.05
N THR A 12 -11.06 19.73 26.68
CA THR A 12 -10.34 20.71 27.49
C THR A 12 -9.25 21.44 26.72
N GLY A 13 -8.92 21.00 25.49
CA GLY A 13 -7.74 21.46 24.75
C GLY A 13 -6.41 21.00 25.37
N GLU A 14 -6.46 20.16 26.41
CA GLU A 14 -5.28 19.61 27.07
C GLU A 14 -5.01 18.17 26.58
N GLU A 15 -3.78 17.69 26.78
CA GLU A 15 -3.34 16.36 26.34
C GLU A 15 -4.11 15.21 27.03
N ASP A 16 -4.50 15.40 28.29
CA ASP A 16 -5.23 14.39 29.08
C ASP A 16 -6.76 14.50 28.97
N GLY A 17 -7.27 15.35 28.06
CA GLY A 17 -8.69 15.58 27.89
C GLY A 17 -9.43 14.47 27.13
N GLU A 18 -10.71 14.25 27.43
CA GLU A 18 -11.56 13.36 26.64
C GLU A 18 -11.72 13.89 25.20
N PHE A 19 -11.76 12.98 24.22
CA PHE A 19 -12.03 13.35 22.83
C PHE A 19 -13.38 14.07 22.69
N LEU A 20 -13.44 15.13 21.88
CA LEU A 20 -14.70 15.80 21.51
C LEU A 20 -15.69 14.83 20.86
N ILE A 21 -15.16 13.88 20.08
CA ILE A 21 -15.95 12.84 19.41
C ILE A 21 -15.34 11.49 19.79
N PRO A 22 -15.72 10.91 20.94
CA PRO A 22 -15.08 9.70 21.46
C PRO A 22 -15.33 8.44 20.61
N ASN A 23 -16.41 8.42 19.81
CA ASN A 23 -16.80 7.30 18.95
C ASN A 23 -16.75 7.68 17.45
N LEU A 24 -15.73 8.43 17.02
CA LEU A 24 -15.59 8.80 15.62
C LEU A 24 -15.26 7.56 14.78
N HIS A 25 -16.19 7.09 13.94
CA HIS A 25 -15.94 5.89 13.12
C HIS A 25 -15.25 6.22 11.80
N ASN A 26 -15.64 7.32 11.16
CA ASN A 26 -15.08 7.74 9.88
C ASN A 26 -14.60 9.18 9.98
N LEU A 27 -13.35 9.41 9.59
CA LEU A 27 -12.76 10.73 9.43
C LEU A 27 -12.32 10.90 7.98
N GLU A 28 -13.01 11.80 7.29
CA GLU A 28 -12.68 12.19 5.92
C GLU A 28 -12.31 13.66 5.90
N LEU A 29 -11.06 13.95 5.53
CA LEU A 29 -10.57 15.31 5.29
C LEU A 29 -10.34 15.46 3.80
N LYS A 30 -11.10 16.36 3.18
CA LYS A 30 -11.00 16.68 1.77
C LYS A 30 -10.75 18.16 1.58
N ASP A 31 -9.73 18.50 0.79
CA ASP A 31 -9.35 19.88 0.48
C ASP A 31 -9.12 20.72 1.75
N CYS A 32 -8.47 20.13 2.75
CA CYS A 32 -8.15 20.76 4.03
C CYS A 32 -6.63 20.93 4.19
N PRO A 33 -5.94 21.67 3.30
CA PRO A 33 -4.48 21.69 3.21
C PRO A 33 -3.78 22.34 4.42
N LYS A 34 -4.50 23.14 5.21
CA LYS A 34 -3.96 23.87 6.37
C LYS A 34 -4.37 23.26 7.71
N LEU A 35 -5.22 22.24 7.69
CA LEU A 35 -5.82 21.71 8.91
C LEU A 35 -4.78 20.96 9.74
N LYS A 36 -4.68 21.33 11.02
CA LYS A 36 -3.85 20.65 12.03
C LYS A 36 -4.73 20.14 13.15
N PHE A 37 -4.42 18.94 13.62
CA PHE A 37 -5.03 18.43 14.84
C PHE A 37 -4.23 18.89 16.05
N LEU A 38 -4.94 19.40 17.06
CA LEU A 38 -4.35 19.81 18.34
C LEU A 38 -5.15 19.18 19.49
N PRO A 39 -4.50 18.67 20.55
CA PRO A 39 -3.07 18.42 20.65
C PRO A 39 -2.58 17.24 19.77
N TYR A 40 -3.48 16.31 19.42
CA TYR A 40 -3.20 15.12 18.61
C TYR A 40 -4.42 14.72 17.76
N PRO A 41 -4.28 13.84 16.76
CA PRO A 41 -5.38 13.45 15.89
C PRO A 41 -6.45 12.63 16.62
N PRO A 42 -7.73 12.73 16.22
CA PRO A 42 -8.80 11.98 16.87
C PRO A 42 -8.63 10.48 16.64
N ARG A 43 -9.11 9.62 17.55
CA ARG A 43 -9.19 8.19 17.22
C ARG A 43 -10.34 7.96 16.24
N SER A 44 -10.05 7.37 15.09
CA SER A 44 -11.08 6.97 14.14
C SER A 44 -10.80 5.62 13.51
N MET A 45 -11.84 4.83 13.28
CA MET A 45 -11.72 3.49 12.68
C MET A 45 -11.28 3.57 11.21
N PHE A 46 -11.76 4.58 10.48
CA PHE A 46 -11.48 4.84 9.08
C PHE A 46 -10.94 6.26 8.90
N TRP A 47 -9.80 6.37 8.22
CA TRP A 47 -9.15 7.64 7.90
C TRP A 47 -9.05 7.81 6.39
N ILE A 48 -9.51 8.94 5.87
CA ILE A 48 -9.28 9.35 4.48
C ILE A 48 -8.77 10.78 4.50
N LEU A 49 -7.54 10.96 4.01
CA LEU A 49 -6.92 12.27 3.81
C LEU A 49 -6.80 12.49 2.31
N ASP A 50 -7.50 13.50 1.79
CA ASP A 50 -7.46 13.90 0.38
C ASP A 50 -7.07 15.38 0.30
N ASN A 51 -5.97 15.69 -0.39
CA ASN A 51 -5.47 17.05 -0.56
C ASN A 51 -5.34 17.81 0.78
N SER A 52 -4.85 17.12 1.82
CA SER A 52 -4.85 17.58 3.22
C SER A 52 -3.47 17.38 3.87
N ASN A 53 -2.48 18.12 3.36
CA ASN A 53 -1.05 17.91 3.64
C ASN A 53 -0.66 18.10 5.12
N GLU A 54 -1.17 19.15 5.76
CA GLU A 54 -0.79 19.51 7.14
C GLU A 54 -1.48 18.63 8.20
N ALA A 55 -2.42 17.76 7.81
CA ALA A 55 -3.17 16.91 8.74
C ALA A 55 -2.27 15.92 9.49
N LEU A 56 -1.13 15.53 8.88
CA LEU A 56 -0.12 14.68 9.52
C LEU A 56 1.05 15.48 10.14
N ALA A 57 1.12 16.79 9.89
CA ALA A 57 2.13 17.70 10.41
C ALA A 57 1.81 18.17 11.84
N GLY A 58 1.72 17.21 12.77
CA GLY A 58 1.50 17.47 14.21
C GLY A 58 2.80 17.42 15.03
N PRO A 59 2.83 18.03 16.23
CA PRO A 59 3.99 17.98 17.12
C PRO A 59 4.35 16.53 17.49
N ARG A 60 5.66 16.26 17.54
CA ARG A 60 6.21 14.99 18.06
C ARG A 60 5.97 14.95 19.56
N LEU A 61 4.82 14.46 19.97
CA LEU A 61 4.55 14.26 21.38
C LEU A 61 4.49 12.77 21.70
N GLY A 62 4.98 12.45 22.90
CA GLY A 62 5.27 11.09 23.35
C GLY A 62 4.04 10.19 23.37
N PHE A 63 4.29 8.88 23.41
CA PHE A 63 3.25 7.88 23.63
C PHE A 63 2.43 8.23 24.87
N TRP A 64 1.12 8.46 24.71
CA TRP A 64 0.18 8.52 25.83
C TRP A 64 -0.93 7.49 25.66
N GLU A 65 -1.17 6.74 26.73
CA GLU A 65 -2.21 5.73 26.87
C GLU A 65 -3.59 6.39 27.02
N LEU A 66 -4.12 6.95 25.94
CA LEU A 66 -5.52 7.38 25.95
C LEU A 66 -6.41 6.17 25.72
N SER A 67 -7.33 5.94 26.65
CA SER A 67 -8.30 4.85 26.66
C SER A 67 -9.46 5.13 25.69
N SER A 68 -9.19 5.12 24.39
CA SER A 68 -10.25 4.99 23.38
C SER A 68 -10.36 3.52 22.92
N SER A 69 -11.60 3.04 22.90
CA SER A 69 -11.98 1.68 22.49
C SER A 69 -11.91 1.46 20.97
N THR A 70 -11.79 2.53 20.18
CA THR A 70 -11.70 2.47 18.72
C THR A 70 -10.25 2.52 18.27
N LEU A 71 -9.76 1.38 17.77
CA LEU A 71 -8.46 1.28 17.11
C LEU A 71 -8.64 1.56 15.61
N PRO A 72 -7.90 2.52 15.02
CA PRO A 72 -7.89 2.71 13.57
C PRO A 72 -7.53 1.41 12.87
N CYS A 73 -8.38 1.00 11.94
CA CYS A 73 -8.19 -0.22 11.17
C CYS A 73 -7.87 0.06 9.71
N ARG A 74 -8.30 1.20 9.14
CA ARG A 74 -7.97 1.58 7.77
C ARG A 74 -7.61 3.05 7.62
N MET A 75 -6.62 3.33 6.79
CA MET A 75 -6.19 4.68 6.47
C MET A 75 -5.83 4.80 4.99
N GLY A 76 -6.43 5.76 4.31
CA GLY A 76 -6.11 6.15 2.95
C GLY A 76 -5.62 7.59 2.88
N ILE A 77 -4.55 7.81 2.13
CA ILE A 77 -4.00 9.15 1.88
C ILE A 77 -3.89 9.35 0.38
N LYS A 78 -4.51 10.42 -0.11
CA LYS A 78 -4.71 10.73 -1.52
C LYS A 78 -4.26 12.16 -1.81
N ASN A 79 -3.61 12.37 -2.95
CA ASN A 79 -3.28 13.71 -3.48
C ASN A 79 -2.51 14.61 -2.50
N CYS A 80 -1.74 14.02 -1.57
CA CYS A 80 -0.99 14.78 -0.57
C CYS A 80 0.47 14.97 -0.96
N ILE A 81 1.04 16.10 -0.55
CA ILE A 81 2.46 16.42 -0.74
C ILE A 81 3.12 16.44 0.62
N PHE A 82 3.97 15.45 0.90
CA PHE A 82 4.61 15.31 2.21
C PHE A 82 6.12 15.54 2.17
N ARG A 83 6.64 16.04 3.29
CA ARG A 83 8.07 16.05 3.64
C ARG A 83 8.37 14.88 4.56
N SER A 84 9.61 14.39 4.55
CA SER A 84 10.03 13.19 5.32
C SER A 84 9.69 13.24 6.82
N SER A 85 9.61 14.42 7.43
CA SER A 85 9.28 14.61 8.86
C SER A 85 7.78 14.56 9.20
N GLU A 86 6.89 14.62 8.22
CA GLU A 86 5.43 14.77 8.43
C GLU A 86 4.71 13.44 8.68
N TRP A 87 5.45 12.33 8.72
CA TRP A 87 4.89 10.98 8.88
C TRP A 87 4.94 10.45 10.31
N CYS A 88 5.60 11.17 11.24
CA CYS A 88 5.82 10.69 12.61
C CYS A 88 4.51 10.34 13.35
N ILE A 89 3.42 11.02 13.01
CA ILE A 89 2.12 10.81 13.63
C ILE A 89 1.54 9.41 13.35
N LEU A 90 1.98 8.76 12.26
CA LEU A 90 1.57 7.40 11.94
C LEU A 90 1.99 6.39 13.02
N GLN A 91 3.02 6.70 13.82
CA GLN A 91 3.44 5.85 14.94
C GLN A 91 2.35 5.62 15.99
N GLN A 92 1.29 6.44 15.99
CA GLN A 92 0.15 6.31 16.88
C GLN A 92 -0.89 5.28 16.40
N PHE A 93 -0.69 4.67 15.23
CA PHE A 93 -1.64 3.73 14.62
C PHE A 93 -1.06 2.31 14.39
N PRO A 94 -0.44 1.65 15.38
CA PRO A 94 0.19 0.34 15.19
C PRO A 94 -0.79 -0.78 14.85
N ALA A 95 -2.07 -0.60 15.19
CA ALA A 95 -3.16 -1.54 14.96
C ALA A 95 -3.79 -1.45 13.55
N LEU A 96 -3.25 -0.59 12.67
CA LEU A 96 -3.77 -0.40 11.33
C LEU A 96 -3.70 -1.71 10.52
N GLU A 97 -4.82 -2.10 9.90
CA GLU A 97 -4.90 -3.33 9.10
C GLU A 97 -4.84 -3.05 7.59
N GLU A 98 -5.33 -1.90 7.14
CA GLU A 98 -5.32 -1.52 5.72
C GLU A 98 -4.76 -0.11 5.54
N PHE A 99 -3.76 0.04 4.67
CA PHE A 99 -3.14 1.32 4.37
C PHE A 99 -3.04 1.53 2.85
N SER A 100 -3.46 2.70 2.39
CA SER A 100 -3.35 3.06 0.97
C SER A 100 -2.76 4.45 0.76
N LEU A 101 -1.80 4.55 -0.16
CA LEU A 101 -1.25 5.81 -0.66
C LEU A 101 -1.60 5.97 -2.14
N THR A 102 -2.18 7.10 -2.52
CA THR A 102 -2.57 7.39 -3.90
C THR A 102 -2.13 8.80 -4.31
N SER A 103 -1.46 8.93 -5.45
CA SER A 103 -1.12 10.24 -6.04
C SER A 103 -0.37 11.17 -5.08
N CYS A 104 0.41 10.61 -4.15
CA CYS A 104 1.19 11.37 -3.18
C CYS A 104 2.57 11.73 -3.76
N ARG A 105 3.04 12.95 -3.48
CA ARG A 105 4.31 13.48 -3.99
C ARG A 105 5.33 13.71 -2.87
N GLY A 106 6.60 13.76 -3.22
CA GLY A 106 7.73 13.93 -2.31
C GLY A 106 8.22 12.63 -1.65
N LEU A 107 7.75 11.47 -2.13
CA LEU A 107 8.05 10.15 -1.57
C LEU A 107 8.99 9.34 -2.47
N ARG A 108 10.30 9.57 -2.36
CA ARG A 108 11.30 8.73 -3.04
C ARG A 108 11.36 7.29 -2.52
N ALA A 109 11.05 7.13 -1.22
CA ALA A 109 10.89 5.86 -0.54
C ALA A 109 9.75 6.00 0.48
N LEU A 110 9.13 4.87 0.87
CA LEU A 110 8.15 4.90 1.94
C LEU A 110 8.82 5.31 3.27
N PRO A 111 8.20 6.20 4.05
CA PRO A 111 8.75 6.71 5.30
C PRO A 111 8.86 5.62 6.37
N GLU A 112 9.94 5.66 7.15
CA GLU A 112 10.21 4.72 8.24
C GLU A 112 9.07 4.64 9.27
N ALA A 113 8.29 5.71 9.43
CA ALA A 113 7.15 5.72 10.36
C ALA A 113 6.09 4.64 10.06
N ILE A 114 5.99 4.16 8.83
CA ILE A 114 5.05 3.09 8.44
C ILE A 114 5.49 1.71 8.98
N SER A 115 6.77 1.54 9.36
CA SER A 115 7.28 0.26 9.87
C SER A 115 6.63 -0.19 11.19
N CYS A 116 5.95 0.72 11.89
CA CYS A 116 5.23 0.41 13.13
C CYS A 116 3.88 -0.30 12.95
N PHE A 117 3.37 -0.42 11.71
CA PHE A 117 2.08 -1.07 11.42
C PHE A 117 2.17 -2.60 11.49
N THR A 118 2.42 -3.14 12.67
CA THR A 118 2.63 -4.59 12.90
C THR A 118 1.39 -5.44 12.57
N SER A 119 0.21 -4.83 12.58
CA SER A 119 -1.06 -5.48 12.24
C SER A 119 -1.48 -5.31 10.77
N LEU A 120 -0.65 -4.68 9.93
CA LEU A 120 -1.01 -4.37 8.55
C LEU A 120 -1.20 -5.65 7.73
N LYS A 121 -2.41 -5.81 7.18
CA LYS A 121 -2.82 -6.91 6.31
C LYS A 121 -2.84 -6.51 4.84
N LYS A 122 -3.17 -5.25 4.53
CA LYS A 122 -3.25 -4.75 3.15
C LYS A 122 -2.46 -3.45 2.99
N LEU A 123 -1.58 -3.42 2.00
CA LEU A 123 -0.86 -2.22 1.58
C LEU A 123 -1.12 -1.97 0.09
N SER A 124 -1.61 -0.77 -0.23
CA SER A 124 -1.85 -0.33 -1.61
C SER A 124 -1.05 0.94 -1.90
N LEU A 125 -0.25 0.92 -2.95
CA LEU A 125 0.54 2.06 -3.44
C LEU A 125 0.11 2.36 -4.87
N MET A 126 -0.43 3.55 -5.13
CA MET A 126 -0.97 3.92 -6.44
C MET A 126 -0.45 5.28 -6.89
N SER A 127 -0.02 5.38 -8.15
CA SER A 127 0.37 6.64 -8.80
C SER A 127 1.38 7.45 -7.99
N LEU A 128 2.38 6.76 -7.41
CA LEU A 128 3.46 7.39 -6.65
C LEU A 128 4.62 7.71 -7.60
N GLU A 129 4.50 8.84 -8.30
CA GLU A 129 5.43 9.27 -9.35
C GLU A 129 6.88 9.35 -8.85
N ASP A 130 7.13 9.76 -7.61
CA ASP A 130 8.49 9.93 -7.07
C ASP A 130 9.11 8.64 -6.51
N LEU A 131 8.33 7.55 -6.36
CA LEU A 131 8.77 6.34 -5.64
C LEU A 131 9.81 5.57 -6.44
N GLU A 132 11.07 5.60 -6.01
CA GLU A 132 12.19 4.93 -6.67
C GLU A 132 12.44 3.52 -6.09
N MET A 133 12.19 3.33 -4.79
CA MET A 133 12.44 2.09 -4.07
C MET A 133 11.47 1.87 -2.90
N LEU A 134 11.19 0.60 -2.61
CA LEU A 134 10.53 0.21 -1.37
C LEU A 134 11.58 -0.04 -0.27
N PRO A 135 11.30 0.33 0.98
CA PRO A 135 12.24 0.18 2.08
C PRO A 135 12.34 -1.27 2.59
N ASP A 136 13.45 -1.60 3.23
CA ASP A 136 13.70 -2.96 3.72
C ASP A 136 12.76 -3.40 4.84
N TRP A 137 12.25 -2.46 5.63
CA TRP A 137 11.33 -2.79 6.71
C TRP A 137 10.02 -3.40 6.21
N LEU A 138 9.66 -3.20 4.94
CA LEU A 138 8.46 -3.77 4.34
C LEU A 138 8.47 -5.30 4.45
N GLY A 139 9.66 -5.92 4.33
CA GLY A 139 9.83 -7.36 4.49
C GLY A 139 9.58 -7.90 5.89
N TYR A 140 9.52 -7.03 6.91
CA TYR A 140 9.34 -7.42 8.30
C TYR A 140 7.92 -7.19 8.82
N LEU A 141 6.95 -6.91 7.94
CA LEU A 141 5.53 -6.84 8.32
C LEU A 141 4.93 -8.25 8.42
N PRO A 142 4.69 -8.79 9.63
CA PRO A 142 4.36 -10.20 9.81
C PRO A 142 2.96 -10.58 9.32
N SER A 143 2.06 -9.59 9.25
CA SER A 143 0.63 -9.80 8.99
C SER A 143 0.23 -9.48 7.54
N LEU A 144 1.16 -9.03 6.70
CA LEU A 144 0.84 -8.52 5.37
C LEU A 144 0.40 -9.65 4.44
N GLN A 145 -0.83 -9.56 3.95
CA GLN A 145 -1.49 -10.56 3.11
C GLN A 145 -1.71 -10.06 1.69
N VAL A 146 -1.90 -8.76 1.50
CA VAL A 146 -2.15 -8.15 0.18
C VAL A 146 -1.20 -6.99 -0.01
N LEU A 147 -0.44 -7.03 -1.10
CA LEU A 147 0.40 -5.93 -1.57
C LEU A 147 0.02 -5.56 -2.99
N GLY A 148 -0.49 -4.34 -3.16
CA GLY A 148 -0.81 -3.76 -4.45
C GLY A 148 0.10 -2.59 -4.77
N ILE A 149 0.70 -2.61 -5.96
CA ILE A 149 1.49 -1.51 -6.49
C ILE A 149 0.97 -1.21 -7.90
N LYS A 150 0.48 0.01 -8.11
CA LYS A 150 -0.09 0.47 -9.39
C LYS A 150 0.53 1.80 -9.82
N ASP A 151 0.89 1.93 -11.10
CA ASP A 151 1.31 3.21 -11.70
C ASP A 151 2.48 3.88 -10.94
N CYS A 152 3.39 3.07 -10.39
CA CYS A 152 4.61 3.53 -9.73
C CYS A 152 5.78 3.48 -10.72
N ARG A 153 5.76 4.38 -11.71
CA ARG A 153 6.63 4.29 -12.90
C ARG A 153 8.13 4.36 -12.62
N ASN A 154 8.53 5.03 -11.54
CA ASN A 154 9.94 5.16 -11.16
C ASN A 154 10.44 4.02 -10.25
N LEU A 155 9.57 3.08 -9.83
CA LEU A 155 9.96 1.97 -8.98
C LEU A 155 10.76 0.94 -9.78
N ARG A 156 12.06 0.83 -9.50
CA ARG A 156 12.96 -0.01 -10.33
C ARG A 156 13.17 -1.42 -9.80
N ILE A 157 13.16 -1.59 -8.48
CA ILE A 157 13.58 -2.84 -7.82
C ILE A 157 12.72 -3.07 -6.59
N LEU A 158 12.33 -4.33 -6.36
CA LEU A 158 11.75 -4.79 -5.11
C LEU A 158 12.87 -5.24 -4.14
N PRO A 159 12.88 -4.76 -2.88
CA PRO A 159 13.96 -5.02 -1.92
C PRO A 159 14.04 -6.50 -1.53
N ALA A 160 15.26 -6.98 -1.24
CA ALA A 160 15.51 -8.40 -0.94
C ALA A 160 14.77 -8.90 0.30
N SER A 161 14.58 -8.02 1.28
CA SER A 161 13.83 -8.26 2.51
C SER A 161 12.39 -8.70 2.28
N MET A 162 11.75 -8.31 1.16
CA MET A 162 10.38 -8.71 0.86
C MET A 162 10.19 -10.23 0.80
N GLY A 163 11.23 -11.02 0.49
CA GLY A 163 11.16 -12.49 0.54
C GLY A 163 10.73 -13.06 1.90
N ASN A 164 10.81 -12.27 2.98
CA ASN A 164 10.36 -12.65 4.32
C ASN A 164 8.84 -12.51 4.54
N LEU A 165 8.08 -11.97 3.57
CA LEU A 165 6.62 -11.81 3.65
C LEU A 165 5.87 -13.15 3.49
N THR A 166 6.08 -14.07 4.43
CA THR A 166 5.54 -15.44 4.39
C THR A 166 4.02 -15.53 4.47
N ALA A 167 3.34 -14.47 4.95
CA ALA A 167 1.89 -14.38 5.02
C ALA A 167 1.24 -13.82 3.75
N LEU A 168 2.03 -13.34 2.78
CA LEU A 168 1.53 -12.70 1.57
C LEU A 168 0.75 -13.71 0.72
N ARG A 169 -0.50 -13.35 0.40
CA ARG A 169 -1.44 -14.15 -0.40
C ARG A 169 -1.65 -13.57 -1.79
N VAL A 170 -1.60 -12.24 -1.91
CA VAL A 170 -1.89 -11.52 -3.14
C VAL A 170 -0.81 -10.49 -3.39
N LEU A 171 -0.18 -10.58 -4.56
CA LEU A 171 0.76 -9.58 -5.06
C LEU A 171 0.25 -9.06 -6.40
N MET A 172 0.06 -7.73 -6.48
CA MET A 172 -0.34 -7.05 -7.71
C MET A 172 0.70 -6.01 -8.09
N LEU A 173 1.21 -6.14 -9.31
CA LEU A 173 2.13 -5.20 -9.95
C LEU A 173 1.47 -4.73 -11.25
N LEU A 174 0.94 -3.50 -11.24
CA LEU A 174 0.14 -2.96 -12.34
C LEU A 174 0.80 -1.67 -12.84
N GLU A 175 1.00 -1.51 -14.14
CA GLU A 175 1.53 -0.26 -14.73
C GLU A 175 2.87 0.19 -14.08
N CYS A 176 3.69 -0.78 -13.65
CA CYS A 176 4.98 -0.53 -13.00
C CYS A 176 6.09 -0.49 -14.05
N GLU A 177 6.05 0.52 -14.92
CA GLU A 177 6.88 0.59 -16.12
C GLU A 177 8.40 0.49 -15.83
N GLY A 178 8.89 1.10 -14.75
CA GLY A 178 10.32 1.07 -14.40
C GLY A 178 10.81 -0.24 -13.78
N LEU A 179 9.90 -1.16 -13.41
CA LEU A 179 10.26 -2.44 -12.80
C LEU A 179 10.71 -3.40 -13.90
N TYR A 180 12.02 -3.62 -14.01
CA TYR A 180 12.60 -4.38 -15.13
C TYR A 180 12.83 -5.88 -14.84
N ARG A 181 12.66 -6.31 -13.59
CA ARG A 181 12.81 -7.72 -13.22
C ARG A 181 12.01 -8.10 -11.99
N LEU A 182 11.54 -9.35 -12.00
CA LEU A 182 11.08 -10.03 -10.79
C LEU A 182 12.27 -10.71 -10.10
N PRO A 183 12.35 -10.66 -8.77
CA PRO A 183 13.47 -11.22 -8.02
C PRO A 183 13.32 -12.72 -7.74
N GLU A 184 14.45 -13.41 -7.55
CA GLU A 184 14.46 -14.86 -7.23
C GLU A 184 13.93 -15.21 -5.84
N TRP A 185 13.81 -14.24 -4.94
CA TRP A 185 13.15 -14.49 -3.66
C TRP A 185 11.62 -14.58 -3.81
N LEU A 186 11.04 -14.28 -4.98
CA LEU A 186 9.59 -14.42 -5.21
C LEU A 186 9.11 -15.82 -4.87
N GLY A 187 9.89 -16.86 -5.22
CA GLY A 187 9.58 -18.24 -4.86
C GLY A 187 9.66 -18.59 -3.37
N GLN A 188 9.99 -17.64 -2.49
CA GLN A 188 9.95 -17.81 -1.03
C GLN A 188 8.54 -17.58 -0.47
N PHE A 189 7.60 -17.03 -1.26
CA PHE A 189 6.22 -16.80 -0.83
C PHE A 189 5.40 -18.09 -0.77
N SER A 190 5.54 -18.80 0.34
CA SER A 190 4.85 -20.07 0.61
C SER A 190 3.32 -19.96 0.70
N SER A 191 2.78 -18.75 0.95
CA SER A 191 1.34 -18.51 1.07
C SER A 191 0.72 -17.80 -0.14
N LEU A 192 1.51 -17.48 -1.17
CA LEU A 192 1.02 -16.70 -2.31
C LEU A 192 0.01 -17.52 -3.11
N ARG A 193 -1.18 -16.97 -3.29
CA ARG A 193 -2.30 -17.57 -4.04
C ARG A 193 -2.52 -16.86 -5.37
N GLU A 194 -2.29 -15.56 -5.40
CA GLU A 194 -2.55 -14.73 -6.57
C GLU A 194 -1.35 -13.85 -6.90
N LEU A 195 -0.89 -13.93 -8.14
CA LEU A 195 0.12 -13.05 -8.70
C LEU A 195 -0.43 -12.39 -9.96
N HIS A 196 -0.60 -11.07 -9.90
CA HIS A 196 -1.10 -10.26 -11.01
C HIS A 196 0.01 -9.33 -11.49
N ILE A 197 0.35 -9.41 -12.77
CA ILE A 197 1.33 -8.55 -13.43
C ILE A 197 0.67 -7.97 -14.67
N ARG A 198 0.38 -6.66 -14.66
CA ARG A 198 -0.28 -5.97 -15.77
C ARG A 198 0.55 -4.77 -16.21
N ASP A 199 0.70 -4.57 -17.53
CA ASP A 199 1.34 -3.38 -18.11
C ASP A 199 2.73 -3.05 -17.53
N CYS A 200 3.49 -4.09 -17.15
CA CYS A 200 4.87 -3.97 -16.67
C CYS A 200 5.84 -4.30 -17.80
N LEU A 201 6.01 -3.34 -18.72
CA LEU A 201 6.64 -3.54 -20.03
C LEU A 201 8.10 -4.00 -19.97
N ASP A 202 8.85 -3.55 -18.96
CA ASP A 202 10.27 -3.88 -18.81
C ASP A 202 10.51 -5.25 -18.17
N ILE A 203 9.48 -5.89 -17.59
CA ILE A 203 9.59 -7.27 -17.09
C ILE A 203 9.56 -8.21 -18.29
N THR A 204 10.70 -8.84 -18.59
CA THR A 204 10.84 -9.70 -19.77
C THR A 204 10.81 -11.19 -19.46
N PHE A 205 10.93 -11.59 -18.19
CA PHE A 205 10.97 -13.00 -17.80
C PHE A 205 10.49 -13.26 -16.37
N LEU A 206 10.02 -14.49 -16.14
CA LEU A 206 9.70 -14.98 -14.80
C LEU A 206 10.96 -15.57 -14.15
N PRO A 207 11.17 -15.33 -12.84
CA PRO A 207 12.33 -15.84 -12.12
C PRO A 207 12.24 -17.37 -12.03
N GLU A 208 13.37 -18.03 -11.91
CA GLU A 208 13.40 -19.50 -11.91
C GLU A 208 12.67 -20.08 -10.70
N SER A 209 12.80 -19.40 -9.57
CA SER A 209 12.11 -19.66 -8.32
C SER A 209 10.59 -19.62 -8.38
N ILE A 210 9.96 -19.09 -9.44
CA ILE A 210 8.49 -19.06 -9.53
C ILE A 210 7.88 -20.47 -9.46
N ARG A 211 8.63 -21.50 -9.87
CA ARG A 211 8.27 -22.92 -9.73
C ARG A 211 8.05 -23.36 -8.28
N ASN A 212 8.53 -22.59 -7.31
CA ASN A 212 8.43 -22.88 -5.87
C ASN A 212 7.16 -22.32 -5.22
N LEU A 213 6.34 -21.55 -5.96
CA LEU A 213 5.08 -21.00 -5.49
C LEU A 213 3.98 -22.08 -5.44
N THR A 214 4.17 -23.09 -4.59
CA THR A 214 3.32 -24.27 -4.54
C THR A 214 1.86 -24.01 -4.12
N ALA A 215 1.59 -22.85 -3.50
CA ALA A 215 0.25 -22.40 -3.14
C ALA A 215 -0.44 -21.55 -4.21
N LEU A 216 0.23 -21.25 -5.34
CA LEU A 216 -0.27 -20.33 -6.35
C LEU A 216 -1.49 -20.93 -7.07
N GLU A 217 -2.62 -20.26 -6.90
CA GLU A 217 -3.90 -20.64 -7.51
C GLU A 217 -4.07 -19.90 -8.85
N GLU A 218 -3.68 -18.62 -8.90
CA GLU A 218 -3.87 -17.75 -10.06
C GLU A 218 -2.61 -16.97 -10.40
N LEU A 219 -2.19 -17.09 -11.67
CA LEU A 219 -1.20 -16.23 -12.30
C LEU A 219 -1.87 -15.49 -13.45
N TYR A 220 -1.95 -14.17 -13.33
CA TYR A 220 -2.49 -13.30 -14.36
C TYR A 220 -1.38 -12.39 -14.89
N ILE A 221 -1.10 -12.49 -16.19
CA ILE A 221 -0.16 -11.62 -16.89
C ILE A 221 -0.86 -11.00 -18.09
N SER A 222 -0.98 -9.69 -18.12
CA SER A 222 -1.59 -8.95 -19.23
C SER A 222 -0.78 -7.71 -19.61
N GLY A 223 -0.82 -7.27 -20.86
CA GLY A 223 -0.08 -6.09 -21.34
C GLY A 223 1.46 -6.21 -21.34
N CYS A 224 2.03 -7.28 -20.78
CA CYS A 224 3.47 -7.51 -20.75
C CYS A 224 3.92 -8.36 -21.97
N SER A 225 3.94 -7.77 -23.17
CA SER A 225 4.14 -8.51 -24.44
C SER A 225 5.32 -9.49 -24.45
N SER A 226 6.50 -9.06 -23.98
CA SER A 226 7.71 -9.91 -23.89
C SER A 226 7.54 -11.05 -22.88
N LEU A 227 7.01 -10.74 -21.69
CA LEU A 227 6.76 -11.71 -20.63
C LEU A 227 5.72 -12.75 -21.03
N VAL A 228 4.63 -12.31 -21.66
CA VAL A 228 3.54 -13.18 -22.16
C VAL A 228 4.07 -14.13 -23.21
N HIS A 229 4.84 -13.63 -24.20
CA HIS A 229 5.43 -14.47 -25.22
C HIS A 229 6.37 -15.53 -24.61
N ARG A 230 7.23 -15.13 -23.66
CA ARG A 230 8.15 -16.05 -22.97
C ARG A 230 7.44 -17.07 -22.08
N SER A 231 6.41 -16.63 -21.37
CA SER A 231 5.56 -17.45 -20.48
C SER A 231 4.80 -18.54 -21.23
N ARG A 232 4.45 -18.31 -22.50
CA ARG A 232 3.82 -19.32 -23.36
C ARG A 232 4.79 -20.36 -23.91
N ARG A 233 6.10 -20.12 -23.85
CA ARG A 233 7.12 -20.97 -24.49
C ARG A 233 8.16 -21.43 -23.48
N GLU A 234 9.19 -20.62 -23.24
CA GLU A 234 10.34 -20.98 -22.41
C GLU A 234 9.97 -21.13 -20.93
N ASP A 235 9.08 -20.29 -20.42
CA ASP A 235 8.71 -20.25 -19.00
C ASP A 235 7.44 -21.08 -18.70
N ALA A 236 6.85 -21.73 -19.71
CA ALA A 236 5.62 -22.51 -19.56
C ALA A 236 5.76 -23.65 -18.54
N CYS A 237 6.93 -24.28 -18.48
CA CYS A 237 7.21 -25.33 -17.50
C CYS A 237 7.28 -24.78 -16.06
N LYS A 238 7.72 -23.53 -15.87
CA LYS A 238 7.87 -22.90 -14.55
C LYS A 238 6.53 -22.68 -13.88
N VAL A 239 5.50 -22.34 -14.65
CA VAL A 239 4.15 -21.99 -14.16
C VAL A 239 3.15 -23.15 -14.24
N SER A 240 3.58 -24.33 -14.71
CA SER A 240 2.74 -25.51 -14.91
C SER A 240 2.06 -26.06 -13.64
N HIS A 241 2.58 -25.71 -12.46
CA HIS A 241 2.00 -26.06 -11.16
C HIS A 241 0.81 -25.17 -10.76
N THR A 242 0.62 -24.04 -11.45
CA THR A 242 -0.41 -23.05 -11.14
C THR A 242 -1.75 -23.50 -11.68
N ARG A 243 -2.80 -23.41 -10.87
CA ARG A 243 -4.14 -23.90 -11.25
C ARG A 243 -4.77 -23.11 -12.40
N LYS A 244 -4.61 -21.78 -12.41
CA LYS A 244 -5.17 -20.88 -13.41
C LYS A 244 -4.08 -19.93 -13.88
N VAL A 245 -3.73 -20.02 -15.17
CA VAL A 245 -2.75 -19.15 -15.82
C VAL A 245 -3.45 -18.39 -16.93
N ILE A 246 -3.58 -17.08 -16.77
CA ILE A 246 -4.13 -16.17 -17.79
C ILE A 246 -2.99 -15.34 -18.34
N LEU A 247 -2.82 -15.41 -19.67
CA LEU A 247 -1.79 -14.67 -20.41
C LEU A 247 -2.47 -13.90 -21.53
N GLU A 248 -2.72 -12.62 -21.33
CA GLU A 248 -3.39 -11.74 -22.29
C GLU A 248 -2.38 -10.78 -22.92
N PRO A 249 -2.41 -10.57 -24.25
CA PRO A 249 -1.65 -9.48 -24.86
C PRO A 249 -2.24 -8.12 -24.44
N GLU A 250 -1.53 -7.04 -24.76
CA GLU A 250 -2.04 -5.68 -24.60
C GLU A 250 -3.34 -5.53 -25.42
N GLU A 251 -4.46 -5.31 -24.75
CA GLU A 251 -5.72 -4.87 -25.38
C GLU A 251 -5.77 -3.34 -25.34
N GLU A 252 -6.32 -2.71 -26.38
CA GLU A 252 -6.51 -1.25 -26.41
C GLU A 252 -7.27 -0.78 -25.16
N PRO A 253 -6.91 0.39 -24.59
CA PRO A 253 -7.51 0.85 -23.35
C PRO A 253 -9.01 1.06 -23.55
N ASN A 254 -9.83 0.15 -23.02
CA ASN A 254 -11.24 0.43 -22.84
C ASN A 254 -11.35 1.55 -21.79
N GLU A 255 -11.93 2.69 -22.17
CA GLU A 255 -12.10 3.90 -21.34
C GLU A 255 -12.98 3.71 -20.09
N GLU A 256 -13.40 2.49 -19.74
CA GLU A 256 -14.31 2.27 -18.62
C GLU A 256 -13.84 1.09 -17.74
N GLY A 257 -13.17 1.44 -16.66
CA GLY A 257 -12.77 0.49 -15.62
C GLY A 257 -11.82 1.12 -14.62
N GLN A 258 -12.33 2.01 -13.76
CA GLN A 258 -11.67 2.25 -12.47
C GLN A 258 -11.72 0.94 -11.67
N GLU A 259 -10.82 0.00 -11.95
CA GLU A 259 -10.45 -1.04 -10.98
C GLU A 259 -9.68 -0.30 -9.87
N GLU A 260 -10.44 0.36 -9.00
CA GLU A 260 -9.96 0.67 -7.67
C GLU A 260 -9.61 -0.66 -7.00
N PHE A 261 -8.53 -0.69 -6.21
CA PHE A 261 -8.20 -1.82 -5.33
C PHE A 261 -9.33 -2.23 -4.36
N THR A 262 -10.44 -1.49 -4.34
CA THR A 262 -11.65 -1.74 -3.58
C THR A 262 -12.55 -2.82 -4.19
N ASP A 263 -12.44 -3.13 -5.49
CA ASP A 263 -13.27 -4.14 -6.19
C ASP A 263 -12.52 -5.39 -6.64
N VAL A 264 -11.30 -5.62 -6.12
CA VAL A 264 -10.80 -7.00 -6.10
C VAL A 264 -11.66 -7.71 -5.07
N GLY A 265 -12.67 -8.45 -5.54
CA GLY A 265 -13.48 -9.39 -4.77
C GLY A 265 -12.62 -10.52 -4.18
N LEU A 266 -11.66 -10.15 -3.32
CA LEU A 266 -10.78 -11.02 -2.58
C LEU A 266 -11.64 -11.73 -1.55
N ARG A 267 -12.16 -12.89 -1.96
CA ARG A 267 -12.69 -13.89 -1.04
C ARG A 267 -11.56 -14.31 -0.11
N LEU A 268 -11.55 -13.74 1.11
CA LEU A 268 -10.97 -14.41 2.27
C LEU A 268 -11.95 -15.49 2.77
#